data_AF-A0A2N2H0C4-F1
#
_entry.id   AF-A0A2N2H0C4-F1
#
_cell.length_a   1.000
_cell.length_b   1.000
_cell.length_c   1.000
_cell.angle_alpha   90.00
_cell.angle_beta   90.00
_cell.angle_gamma   90.00
#
_symmetry.space_group_name_H-M   'P 1'
#
loop_
_entity.id
_entity.type
_entity.pdbx_description
1 polymer ?
#
loop_
_entity_poly.entity_id
_entity_poly.type
_entity_poly.pdbx_seq_one_letter_code
_entity_poly.pdbx_strand_id
1 'polypeptide(L)'
;MFASGCVLTARPATVSVEASYGGWTSYYYNGSLVYFDTIGRPYYYYGGRIMYVPSTWASYNVALANWRTNRVAYNRWHARYNAPRYRTVVRRPLVAPRPRTRPAPVRSRYKR
;
A
#
# COMPACT_ATOMS: atom_id res chain seq x y z
N MET A 1 45.70 4.20 -4.82
CA MET A 1 44.82 5.05 -3.99
C MET A 1 43.40 4.55 -4.18
N PHE A 2 42.85 3.80 -3.22
CA PHE A 2 41.46 3.34 -3.27
C PHE A 2 40.60 4.41 -2.59
N ALA A 3 39.77 5.11 -3.36
CA ALA A 3 38.79 6.03 -2.81
C ALA A 3 37.76 5.22 -2.01
N SER A 4 37.78 5.35 -0.69
CA SER A 4 36.76 4.85 0.21
C SER A 4 35.45 5.60 -0.04
N GLY A 5 34.65 5.14 -1.00
CA GLY A 5 33.31 5.65 -1.23
C GLY A 5 32.38 5.18 -0.11
N CYS A 6 31.91 6.11 0.72
CA CYS A 6 30.81 5.84 1.64
C CYS A 6 29.58 5.41 0.84
N VAL A 7 29.25 4.12 0.87
CA VAL A 7 28.00 3.62 0.29
C VAL A 7 26.87 4.00 1.23
N LEU A 8 26.25 5.15 0.98
CA LEU A 8 24.95 5.49 1.57
C LEU A 8 23.93 4.46 1.08
N THR A 9 23.69 3.43 1.90
CA THR A 9 22.58 2.51 1.67
C THR A 9 21.31 3.27 2.04
N ALA A 10 20.71 3.94 1.05
CA ALA A 10 19.42 4.58 1.24
C ALA A 10 18.42 3.52 1.67
N ARG A 11 17.95 3.59 2.92
CA ARG A 11 16.82 2.77 3.36
C ARG A 11 15.67 3.08 2.41
N PRO A 12 14.97 2.07 1.86
CA PRO A 12 13.85 2.33 0.97
C PRO A 12 12.85 3.20 1.73
N ALA A 13 12.58 4.40 1.19
CA ALA A 13 11.59 5.30 1.77
C ALA A 13 10.26 4.57 1.80
N THR A 14 9.79 4.21 3.00
CA THR A 14 8.50 3.56 3.17
C THR A 14 7.42 4.62 3.13
N VAL A 15 6.58 4.58 2.09
CA VAL A 15 5.44 5.50 1.97
C VAL A 15 4.18 4.82 2.46
N SER A 16 3.35 5.56 3.19
CA SER A 16 2.00 5.10 3.57
C SER A 16 1.04 5.37 2.42
N VAL A 17 0.26 4.36 2.05
CA VAL A 17 -0.80 4.48 1.04
C VAL A 17 -2.13 4.17 1.71
N GLU A 18 -3.13 5.00 1.45
CA GLU A 18 -4.50 4.74 1.89
C GLU A 18 -4.95 3.39 1.32
N ALA A 19 -5.38 2.47 2.20
CA ALA A 19 -5.77 1.12 1.79
C ALA A 19 -6.92 1.14 0.77
N SER A 20 -7.77 2.17 0.83
CA SER A 20 -8.82 2.44 -0.16
C SER A 20 -8.89 3.93 -0.46
N TYR A 21 -8.99 4.30 -1.74
CA TYR A 21 -9.23 5.68 -2.17
C TYR A 21 -10.03 5.69 -3.48
N GLY A 22 -11.00 6.60 -3.59
CA GLY A 22 -11.78 6.78 -4.82
C GLY A 22 -12.58 5.55 -5.26
N GLY A 23 -12.93 4.66 -4.32
CA GLY A 23 -13.61 3.38 -4.59
C GLY A 23 -12.67 2.23 -4.99
N TRP A 24 -11.37 2.49 -5.11
CA TRP A 24 -10.37 1.45 -5.37
C TRP A 24 -9.78 0.90 -4.07
N THR A 25 -9.70 -0.43 -3.94
CA THR A 25 -9.03 -1.11 -2.83
C THR A 25 -7.65 -1.60 -3.28
N SER A 26 -6.61 -1.18 -2.56
CA SER A 26 -5.23 -1.51 -2.87
C SER A 26 -4.89 -2.96 -2.53
N TYR A 27 -4.08 -3.60 -3.38
CA TYR A 27 -3.52 -4.92 -3.11
C TYR A 27 -2.02 -4.83 -2.84
N TYR A 28 -1.50 -5.82 -2.12
CA TYR A 28 -0.10 -5.89 -1.75
C TYR A 28 0.46 -7.28 -2.03
N TYR A 29 1.65 -7.33 -2.64
CA TYR A 29 2.43 -8.54 -2.87
C TYR A 29 3.79 -8.37 -2.18
N ASN A 30 4.10 -9.24 -1.22
CA ASN A 30 5.33 -9.17 -0.42
C ASN A 30 5.61 -7.76 0.16
N GLY A 31 4.56 -7.08 0.65
CA GLY A 31 4.67 -5.73 1.21
C GLY A 31 4.89 -4.62 0.18
N SER A 32 4.83 -4.92 -1.11
CA SER A 32 4.87 -3.92 -2.18
C SER A 32 3.47 -3.66 -2.72
N LEU A 33 3.20 -2.41 -3.06
CA LEU A 33 1.91 -2.02 -3.63
C LEU A 33 1.77 -2.58 -5.05
N VAL A 34 0.62 -3.21 -5.33
CA VAL A 34 0.33 -3.81 -6.62
C VAL A 34 -0.43 -2.81 -7.50
N TYR A 35 0.10 -2.61 -8.68
CA TYR A 35 -0.46 -1.87 -9.79
C TYR A 35 -0.87 -2.86 -10.90
N PHE A 36 -1.57 -2.36 -11.92
CA PHE A 36 -2.06 -3.11 -13.06
C PHE A 36 -1.71 -2.38 -14.35
N ASP A 37 -1.18 -3.10 -15.33
CA ASP A 37 -0.89 -2.54 -16.65
C ASP A 37 -2.16 -2.37 -17.51
N THR A 38 -1.99 -1.98 -18.77
CA THR A 38 -3.11 -1.69 -19.69
C THR A 38 -4.00 -2.91 -19.98
N ILE A 39 -3.48 -4.13 -19.80
CA ILE A 39 -4.21 -5.38 -20.02
C ILE A 39 -4.58 -6.09 -18.69
N GLY A 40 -4.22 -5.49 -17.56
CA GLY A 40 -4.59 -5.95 -16.21
C GLY A 40 -3.58 -6.90 -15.59
N ARG A 41 -2.35 -7.00 -16.11
CA ARG A 41 -1.32 -7.80 -15.44
C ARG A 41 -0.85 -7.05 -14.20
N PRO A 42 -0.91 -7.69 -13.01
CA PRO A 42 -0.46 -7.07 -11.78
C PRO A 42 1.06 -6.94 -11.78
N TYR A 43 1.57 -5.78 -11.36
CA TYR A 43 2.99 -5.50 -11.22
C TYR A 43 3.25 -4.67 -9.97
N TYR A 44 4.49 -4.67 -9.49
CA TYR A 44 4.96 -3.84 -8.39
C TYR A 44 6.33 -3.24 -8.72
N TYR A 45 6.76 -2.25 -7.95
CA TYR A 45 8.10 -1.68 -8.11
C TYR A 45 9.09 -2.30 -7.11
N TYR A 46 10.22 -2.77 -7.63
CA TYR A 46 11.36 -3.24 -6.83
C TYR A 46 12.63 -2.53 -7.30
N GLY A 47 13.24 -1.72 -6.42
CA GLY A 47 14.41 -0.92 -6.79
C GLY A 47 14.16 0.02 -7.97
N GLY A 48 12.95 0.58 -8.08
CA GLY A 48 12.55 1.45 -9.19
C GLY A 48 12.21 0.74 -10.51
N ARG A 49 12.34 -0.60 -10.58
CA ARG A 49 12.00 -1.40 -11.76
C ARG A 49 10.62 -2.05 -11.62
N ILE A 50 9.95 -2.26 -12.74
CA ILE A 50 8.68 -2.98 -12.80
C ILE A 50 8.97 -4.49 -12.68
N MET A 51 8.29 -5.13 -11.74
CA MET A 51 8.29 -6.59 -11.56
C MET A 51 6.85 -7.07 -11.64
N TYR A 52 6.57 -8.08 -12.47
CA TYR A 52 5.24 -8.65 -12.55
C TYR A 52 4.98 -9.60 -11.39
N VAL A 53 3.77 -9.54 -10.84
CA VAL A 53 3.35 -10.46 -9.78
C VAL A 53 3.08 -11.83 -10.43
N PRO A 54 3.60 -12.94 -9.87
CA PRO A 54 3.35 -14.28 -10.40
C PRO A 54 1.86 -14.62 -10.39
N SER A 55 1.40 -15.36 -11.41
CA SER A 55 0.02 -15.86 -11.51
C SER A 55 -0.37 -16.82 -10.37
N THR A 56 0.62 -17.40 -9.68
CA THR A 56 0.44 -18.25 -8.49
C THR A 56 0.12 -17.47 -7.21
N TRP A 57 0.15 -16.15 -7.24
CA TRP A 57 -0.26 -15.34 -6.10
C TRP A 57 -1.75 -15.58 -5.78
N ALA A 58 -2.05 -15.92 -4.52
CA ALA A 58 -3.40 -16.31 -4.09
C ALA A 58 -4.50 -15.30 -4.44
N SER A 59 -4.18 -13.99 -4.48
CA SER A 59 -5.15 -12.95 -4.82
C SER A 59 -5.18 -12.57 -6.29
N TYR A 60 -4.38 -13.20 -7.16
CA TYR A 60 -4.17 -12.77 -8.55
C TYR A 60 -5.48 -12.63 -9.33
N ASN A 61 -6.30 -13.68 -9.35
CA ASN A 61 -7.57 -13.69 -10.11
C ASN A 61 -8.60 -12.73 -9.54
N VAL A 62 -8.69 -12.62 -8.21
CA VAL A 62 -9.60 -11.68 -7.53
C VAL A 62 -9.20 -10.24 -7.83
N ALA A 63 -7.90 -9.93 -7.77
CA ALA A 63 -7.39 -8.60 -8.01
C ALA A 63 -7.54 -8.19 -9.49
N LEU A 64 -7.30 -9.12 -10.42
CA LEU A 64 -7.56 -8.92 -11.84
C LEU A 64 -9.06 -8.69 -12.13
N ALA A 65 -9.95 -9.51 -11.55
CA ALA A 65 -11.39 -9.34 -11.70
C ALA A 65 -11.85 -7.98 -11.17
N ASN A 66 -11.39 -7.60 -9.97
CA ASN A 66 -11.69 -6.30 -9.39
C ASN A 66 -11.18 -5.14 -10.25
N TRP A 67 -9.96 -5.26 -10.79
CA TRP A 67 -9.42 -4.27 -11.74
C TRP A 67 -10.29 -4.12 -12.99
N ARG A 68 -10.73 -5.23 -13.59
CA ARG A 68 -11.61 -5.21 -14.77
C ARG A 68 -12.93 -4.49 -14.47
N THR A 69 -13.54 -4.81 -13.34
CA THR A 69 -14.82 -4.20 -12.92
C THR A 69 -14.67 -2.73 -12.55
N ASN A 70 -13.57 -2.36 -11.87
CA ASN A 70 -13.39 -1.04 -11.27
C ASN A 70 -12.30 -0.20 -11.95
N ARG A 71 -12.10 -0.35 -13.26
CA ARG A 71 -11.04 0.35 -14.03
C ARG A 71 -11.01 1.87 -13.80
N VAL A 72 -12.17 2.53 -13.76
CA VAL A 72 -12.24 3.98 -13.56
C VAL A 72 -11.75 4.38 -12.17
N ALA A 73 -12.17 3.65 -11.13
CA ALA A 73 -11.70 3.87 -9.76
C ALA A 73 -10.20 3.60 -9.64
N TYR A 74 -9.72 2.52 -10.26
CA TYR A 74 -8.30 2.21 -10.35
C TYR A 74 -7.51 3.36 -11.00
N ASN A 75 -7.95 3.90 -12.13
CA ASN A 75 -7.23 4.96 -12.84
C ASN A 75 -7.10 6.24 -12.00
N ARG A 76 -8.16 6.61 -11.26
CA ARG A 76 -8.12 7.76 -10.33
C ARG A 76 -7.13 7.52 -9.20
N TRP A 77 -7.16 6.32 -8.62
CA TRP A 77 -6.19 5.91 -7.60
C TRP A 77 -4.75 5.88 -8.16
N HIS A 78 -4.55 5.32 -9.35
CA HIS A 78 -3.26 5.19 -10.01
C HIS A 78 -2.62 6.54 -10.30
N ALA A 79 -3.41 7.51 -10.79
CA ALA A 79 -2.95 8.88 -11.02
C ALA A 79 -2.37 9.52 -9.74
N ARG A 80 -2.94 9.21 -8.57
CA ARG A 80 -2.46 9.71 -7.27
C ARG A 80 -1.21 8.97 -6.76
N TYR A 81 -1.14 7.66 -6.99
CA TYR A 81 -0.16 6.76 -6.34
C TYR A 81 0.89 6.14 -7.27
N ASN A 82 1.00 6.53 -8.55
CA ASN A 82 2.06 6.09 -9.47
C ASN A 82 3.27 7.06 -9.57
N ALA A 83 3.31 8.10 -8.74
CA ALA A 83 4.44 9.02 -8.65
C ALA A 83 5.73 8.31 -8.17
N PRO A 84 6.94 8.79 -8.54
CA PRO A 84 8.21 8.14 -8.21
C PRO A 84 8.38 7.75 -6.73
N ARG A 85 7.85 8.56 -5.81
CA ARG A 85 7.91 8.28 -4.36
C ARG A 85 7.25 6.95 -3.95
N TYR A 86 6.30 6.43 -4.72
CA TYR A 86 5.59 5.18 -4.44
C TYR A 86 6.21 3.97 -5.15
N ARG A 87 7.29 4.16 -5.92
CA ARG A 87 8.02 3.09 -6.62
C ARG A 87 9.00 2.36 -5.70
N THR A 88 8.63 2.23 -4.43
CA THR A 88 9.43 1.67 -3.34
C THR A 88 8.58 0.68 -2.54
N VAL A 89 9.15 0.09 -1.48
CA VAL A 89 8.38 -0.73 -0.53
C VAL A 89 7.36 0.15 0.19
N VAL A 90 6.07 -0.18 0.05
CA VAL A 90 4.97 0.56 0.65
C VAL A 90 4.54 -0.12 1.93
N ARG A 91 4.67 0.56 3.07
CA ARG A 91 4.10 0.03 4.31
C ARG A 91 2.58 0.13 4.20
N ARG A 92 1.91 -1.03 4.23
CA ARG A 92 0.49 -1.08 4.54
C ARG A 92 0.31 -0.32 5.85
N PRO A 93 -0.57 0.70 5.93
CA PRO A 93 -0.99 1.19 7.22
C PRO A 93 -1.59 -0.01 7.93
N LEU A 94 -0.87 -0.54 8.93
CA LEU A 94 -1.53 -1.33 9.95
C LEU A 94 -2.60 -0.39 10.45
N VAL A 95 -3.87 -0.76 10.25
CA VAL A 95 -4.96 -0.08 10.93
C VAL A 95 -4.55 -0.14 12.39
N ALA A 96 -4.04 0.97 12.92
CA ALA A 96 -3.77 1.06 14.34
C ALA A 96 -5.10 0.66 14.98
N PRO A 97 -5.15 -0.38 15.83
CA PRO A 97 -6.39 -0.66 16.54
C PRO A 97 -6.80 0.66 17.17
N ARG A 98 -8.03 1.12 16.87
CA ARG A 98 -8.56 2.34 17.49
C ARG A 98 -8.18 2.26 18.97
N PRO A 99 -7.57 3.29 19.55
CA PRO A 99 -7.33 3.27 20.99
C PRO A 99 -8.66 2.90 21.62
N ARG A 100 -8.71 1.74 22.27
CA ARG A 100 -9.91 1.31 23.00
C ARG A 100 -10.19 2.48 23.93
N THR A 101 -11.24 3.24 23.66
CA THR A 101 -11.70 4.29 24.54
C THR A 101 -11.95 3.59 25.86
N ARG A 102 -11.02 3.74 26.81
CA ARG A 102 -11.21 3.25 28.17
C ARG A 102 -12.50 3.93 28.62
N PRO A 103 -13.56 3.19 28.98
CA PRO A 103 -14.78 3.82 29.46
C PRO A 103 -14.38 4.75 30.61
N ALA A 104 -14.79 6.02 30.50
CA ALA A 104 -14.52 7.00 31.53
C ALA A 104 -15.01 6.45 32.88
N PRO A 105 -14.28 6.64 33.99
CA PRO A 105 -14.79 6.25 35.29
C PRO A 105 -16.10 6.99 35.53
N VAL A 106 -17.18 6.24 35.68
CA VAL A 106 -18.49 6.75 36.10
C VAL A 106 -18.28 7.39 37.46
N ARG A 107 -18.22 8.73 37.52
CA ARG A 107 -18.26 9.48 38.77
C ARG A 107 -19.65 9.27 39.38
N SER A 108 -19.77 8.28 40.27
CA SER A 108 -20.97 8.10 41.08
C SER A 108 -21.09 9.30 42.02
N ARG A 109 -21.98 10.22 41.68
CA ARG A 109 -22.32 11.39 42.48
C ARG A 109 -23.23 10.91 43.61
N TYR A 110 -22.66 10.51 44.75
CA TYR A 110 -23.44 10.36 45.97
C TYR A 110 -23.97 11.74 46.38
N LYS A 111 -25.30 11.91 46.27
CA LYS A 111 -26.07 12.91 47.01
C LYS A 111 -26.76 12.20 48.16
N ARG A 112 -26.25 12.36 49.38
CA ARG A 112 -27.01 12.74 50.58
C ARG A 112 -26.08 12.78 51.77
#